data_AF-A0A7R9T895-F1
#
_entry.id   AF-A0A7R9T895-F1
#
_cell.length_a   1.000
_cell.length_b   1.000
_cell.length_c   1.000
_cell.angle_alpha   90.00
_cell.angle_beta   90.00
_cell.angle_gamma   90.00
#
_symmetry.space_group_name_H-M   'P 1'
#
loop_
_entity.id
_entity.type
_entity.pdbx_description
1 polymer ?
#
loop_
_entity_poly.entity_id
_entity_poly.type
_entity_poly.pdbx_seq_one_letter_code
_entity_poly.pdbx_strand_id
1 'polypeptide(L)'
;SMASLLRASSFAPSISVPTRRDRRRPRARAHAPPSRASFSDDPKMFVPAGAFGGETPEKKASRLLTALFTYVATWIVIDQTETAAPKISTSNGADGVDDADSNEGTREAARVTNVHAFLLDFLEANPVKDGDAFLEKLTAADPSIARRVMDVRTAYAGGDFEWDICRGLVMQNMEKSNAEIQRGFLDGMMTATATAAEGEPEAS
;
A
#
# COMPACT_ATOMS: atom_id res chain seq x y z
N SER A 1 29.35 77.37 -17.00
CA SER A 1 28.75 78.71 -17.08
C SER A 1 27.54 78.73 -16.17
N MET A 2 27.39 79.78 -15.34
CA MET A 2 26.29 80.04 -14.36
C MET A 2 26.05 78.94 -13.29
N ALA A 3 25.95 79.21 -11.98
CA ALA A 3 25.12 80.19 -11.24
C ALA A 3 23.61 79.80 -11.32
N SER A 4 22.74 79.85 -10.30
CA SER A 4 22.70 80.43 -8.93
C SER A 4 21.42 79.88 -8.21
N LEU A 5 21.11 79.99 -6.90
CA LEU A 5 21.76 80.45 -5.65
C LEU A 5 20.84 80.07 -4.44
N LEU A 6 21.39 79.96 -3.21
CA LEU A 6 20.67 80.06 -1.89
C LEU A 6 19.67 78.92 -1.54
N ARG A 7 19.21 78.70 -0.29
CA ARG A 7 19.39 79.45 0.98
C ARG A 7 19.37 78.53 2.23
N ALA A 8 20.16 78.93 3.22
CA ALA A 8 19.93 78.80 4.68
C ALA A 8 18.48 79.15 5.11
N SER A 9 17.90 78.76 6.27
CA SER A 9 18.31 77.91 7.43
C SER A 9 17.02 77.62 8.28
N SER A 10 16.91 77.40 9.61
CA SER A 10 17.80 77.48 10.80
C SER A 10 17.11 76.92 12.06
N PHE A 11 17.92 76.63 13.10
CA PHE A 11 17.55 76.54 14.53
C PHE A 11 16.77 75.30 15.05
N ALA A 12 16.85 75.12 16.37
CA ALA A 12 16.28 74.04 17.21
C ALA A 12 15.90 74.68 18.58
N PRO A 13 15.65 73.94 19.69
CA PRO A 13 15.25 72.55 19.90
C PRO A 13 13.90 72.47 20.69
N SER A 14 13.52 71.30 21.18
CA SER A 14 12.60 71.19 22.33
C SER A 14 12.88 69.94 23.17
N ILE A 15 12.67 70.04 24.49
CA ILE A 15 12.93 68.99 25.48
C ILE A 15 11.63 68.73 26.25
N SER A 16 11.23 67.46 26.39
CA SER A 16 10.20 67.05 27.36
C SER A 16 10.57 65.71 28.02
N VAL A 17 10.52 65.72 29.36
CA VAL A 17 10.93 64.64 30.28
C VAL A 17 9.70 63.76 30.63
N PRO A 18 9.84 62.46 30.97
CA PRO A 18 8.80 61.48 30.66
C PRO A 18 7.66 61.38 31.70
N THR A 19 6.51 60.91 31.23
CA THR A 19 5.35 60.50 32.06
C THR A 19 5.40 59.00 32.41
N ARG A 20 4.57 58.59 33.38
CA ARG A 20 4.87 57.48 34.31
C ARG A 20 3.84 56.36 34.29
N ARG A 21 4.30 55.15 33.96
CA ARG A 21 3.64 53.82 34.14
C ARG A 21 2.28 53.63 33.44
N ASP A 22 2.22 52.63 32.56
CA ASP A 22 1.13 51.65 32.59
C ASP A 22 1.74 50.23 32.68
N ARG A 23 1.24 49.40 33.60
CA ARG A 23 1.76 48.03 33.87
C ARG A 23 0.92 47.00 33.12
N ARG A 24 0.88 47.08 31.79
CA ARG A 24 0.19 46.08 30.97
C ARG A 24 1.01 44.80 30.91
N ARG A 25 0.61 43.80 31.71
CA ARG A 25 1.08 42.43 31.58
C ARG A 25 0.81 41.96 30.14
N PRO A 26 1.80 41.40 29.40
CA PRO A 26 1.47 40.68 28.18
C PRO A 26 0.56 39.50 28.55
N ARG A 27 -0.53 39.32 27.78
CA ARG A 27 -1.39 38.13 27.92
C ARG A 27 -0.53 36.88 27.73
N ALA A 28 -0.76 35.86 28.55
CA ALA A 28 -0.15 34.55 28.32
C ALA A 28 -0.50 34.10 26.89
N ARG A 29 0.50 33.67 26.12
CA ARG A 29 0.26 32.93 24.88
C ARG A 29 -0.43 31.63 25.27
N ALA A 30 -1.75 31.56 25.06
CA ALA A 30 -2.46 30.30 25.06
C ALA A 30 -1.70 29.35 24.13
N HIS A 31 -1.21 28.24 24.68
CA HIS A 31 -0.57 27.23 23.86
C HIS A 31 -1.69 26.58 23.05
N ALA A 32 -1.81 26.98 21.78
CA ALA A 32 -2.60 26.21 20.84
C ALA A 32 -2.06 24.77 20.85
N PRO A 33 -2.93 23.75 20.89
CA PRO A 33 -2.46 22.37 20.80
C PRO A 33 -1.66 22.21 19.50
N PRO A 34 -0.53 21.47 19.51
CA PRO A 34 0.34 21.37 18.35
C PRO A 34 -0.46 20.83 17.17
N SER A 35 -0.61 21.67 16.14
CA SER A 35 -1.34 21.33 14.93
C SER A 35 -0.63 20.20 14.20
N ARG A 36 -1.31 19.05 14.04
CA ARG A 36 -0.97 17.88 13.19
C ARG A 36 0.54 17.74 12.92
N ALA A 37 1.21 16.89 13.70
CA ALA A 37 2.64 16.57 13.52
C ALA A 37 2.97 16.34 12.04
N SER A 38 3.69 17.29 11.45
CA SER A 38 4.11 17.27 10.06
C SER A 38 5.45 16.55 9.97
N PHE A 39 5.39 15.21 9.94
CA PHE A 39 6.53 14.28 9.81
C PHE A 39 7.31 14.41 8.48
N SER A 40 7.22 15.56 7.81
CA SER A 40 7.85 15.89 6.53
C SER A 40 9.29 16.38 6.68
N ASP A 41 9.63 16.98 7.83
CA ASP A 41 10.95 17.51 8.15
C ASP A 41 11.70 16.69 9.23
N ASP A 42 11.12 15.57 9.69
CA ASP A 42 11.76 14.70 10.69
C ASP A 42 12.96 13.93 10.10
N PRO A 43 14.05 13.74 10.86
CA PRO A 43 15.21 12.99 10.40
C PRO A 43 14.84 11.53 10.14
N LYS A 44 15.40 10.94 9.06
CA LYS A 44 15.09 9.57 8.63
C LYS A 44 15.21 8.58 9.80
N MET A 45 14.07 8.01 10.19
CA MET A 45 13.96 7.03 11.27
C MET A 45 14.95 5.87 11.06
N PHE A 46 15.80 5.63 12.06
CA PHE A 46 16.80 4.58 12.02
C PHE A 46 16.23 3.25 12.52
N VAL A 47 16.30 2.21 11.68
CA VAL A 47 15.90 0.85 12.04
C VAL A 47 17.07 0.16 12.74
N PRO A 48 16.93 -0.33 13.99
CA PRO A 48 18.02 -1.02 14.69
C PRO A 48 18.47 -2.27 13.93
N ALA A 49 19.78 -2.39 13.68
CA ALA A 49 20.35 -3.44 12.80
C ALA A 49 20.02 -4.89 13.22
N GLY A 50 19.74 -5.14 14.50
CA GLY A 50 19.34 -6.45 15.00
C GLY A 50 17.86 -6.82 14.77
N ALA A 51 16.98 -5.84 14.47
CA ALA A 51 15.53 -6.05 14.46
C ALA A 51 15.03 -6.95 13.31
N PHE A 52 15.83 -7.13 12.27
CA PHE A 52 15.49 -7.89 11.06
C PHE A 52 16.52 -8.99 10.71
N GLY A 53 17.39 -9.36 11.66
CA GLY A 53 18.35 -10.46 11.48
C GLY A 53 19.42 -10.22 10.40
N GLY A 54 19.65 -8.97 10.01
CA GLY A 54 20.59 -8.58 8.96
C GLY A 54 19.96 -8.27 7.59
N GLU A 55 18.69 -8.63 7.35
CA GLU A 55 17.93 -8.07 6.22
C GLU A 55 17.45 -6.63 6.55
N THR A 56 17.15 -5.81 5.53
CA THR A 56 16.41 -4.56 5.75
C THR A 56 14.90 -4.81 5.69
N PRO A 57 14.05 -4.00 6.35
CA PRO A 57 12.59 -4.16 6.26
C PRO A 57 12.09 -4.05 4.82
N GLU A 58 12.70 -3.21 3.98
CA GLU A 58 12.39 -3.09 2.55
C GLU A 58 12.72 -4.37 1.79
N LYS A 59 13.84 -5.04 2.11
CA LYS A 59 14.18 -6.34 1.52
C LYS A 59 13.16 -7.40 1.93
N LYS A 60 12.77 -7.44 3.22
CA LYS A 60 11.74 -8.37 3.72
C LYS A 60 10.37 -8.13 3.07
N ALA A 61 9.98 -6.85 2.88
CA ALA A 61 8.77 -6.49 2.15
C ALA A 61 8.83 -6.92 0.67
N SER A 62 9.98 -6.76 0.00
CA SER A 62 10.15 -7.20 -1.39
C SER A 62 9.92 -8.70 -1.57
N ARG A 63 10.35 -9.54 -0.62
CA ARG A 63 10.14 -11.00 -0.69
C ARG A 63 8.65 -11.36 -0.62
N LEU A 64 7.88 -10.68 0.23
CA LEU A 64 6.43 -10.85 0.32
C LEU A 64 5.72 -10.40 -0.96
N LEU A 65 6.16 -9.28 -1.55
CA LEU A 65 5.64 -8.79 -2.84
C LEU A 65 5.99 -9.74 -4.00
N THR A 66 7.18 -10.31 -4.04
CA THR A 66 7.57 -11.33 -5.04
C THR A 66 6.69 -12.59 -4.94
N ALA A 67 6.36 -13.04 -3.73
CA ALA A 67 5.41 -14.14 -3.54
C ALA A 67 4.00 -13.76 -4.02
N LEU A 68 3.50 -12.57 -3.64
CA LEU A 68 2.21 -12.04 -4.09
C LEU A 68 2.11 -11.95 -5.62
N PHE A 69 3.10 -11.37 -6.30
CA PHE A 69 3.09 -11.27 -7.76
C PHE A 69 3.22 -12.62 -8.45
N THR A 70 3.88 -13.61 -7.84
CA THR A 70 3.94 -14.98 -8.36
C THR A 70 2.56 -15.66 -8.26
N TYR A 71 1.82 -15.44 -7.15
CA TYR A 71 0.44 -15.90 -6.99
C TYR A 71 -0.50 -15.24 -7.99
N VAL A 72 -0.46 -13.91 -8.10
CA VAL A 72 -1.30 -13.13 -9.05
C VAL A 72 -0.99 -13.51 -10.50
N ALA A 73 0.29 -13.66 -10.87
CA ALA A 73 0.66 -14.11 -12.21
C ALA A 73 0.19 -15.54 -12.53
N THR A 74 0.14 -16.43 -11.54
CA THR A 74 -0.42 -17.78 -11.73
C THR A 74 -1.90 -17.70 -12.08
N TRP A 75 -2.68 -16.87 -11.36
CA TRP A 75 -4.09 -16.61 -11.68
C TRP A 75 -4.31 -15.93 -13.04
N ILE A 76 -3.46 -14.98 -13.41
CA ILE A 76 -3.50 -14.36 -14.75
C ILE A 76 -3.25 -15.41 -15.85
N VAL A 77 -2.34 -16.37 -15.64
CA VAL A 77 -2.12 -17.44 -16.62
C VAL A 77 -3.31 -18.41 -16.68
N ILE A 78 -3.96 -18.72 -15.55
CA ILE A 78 -5.20 -19.52 -15.49
C ILE A 78 -6.31 -18.85 -16.31
N ASP A 79 -6.63 -17.57 -16.02
CA ASP A 79 -7.64 -16.78 -16.75
C ASP A 79 -7.35 -16.68 -18.25
N GLN A 80 -6.09 -16.42 -18.62
CA GLN A 80 -5.67 -16.43 -20.02
C GLN A 80 -5.79 -17.81 -20.68
N THR A 81 -5.84 -18.91 -19.94
CA THR A 81 -6.14 -20.25 -20.50
C THR A 81 -7.64 -20.49 -20.62
N GLU A 82 -8.46 -20.12 -19.64
CA GLU A 82 -9.94 -20.20 -19.79
C GLU A 82 -10.40 -19.36 -21.00
N THR A 83 -9.86 -18.15 -21.15
CA THR A 83 -10.20 -17.23 -22.25
C THR A 83 -9.62 -17.65 -23.61
N ALA A 84 -8.46 -18.35 -23.64
CA ALA A 84 -7.87 -18.84 -24.88
C ALA A 84 -8.50 -20.14 -25.40
N ALA A 85 -9.25 -20.87 -24.57
CA ALA A 85 -9.96 -22.06 -25.01
C ALA A 85 -11.00 -21.68 -26.10
N PRO A 86 -10.93 -22.26 -27.31
CA PRO A 86 -11.94 -22.03 -28.33
C PRO A 86 -13.33 -22.33 -27.80
N LYS A 87 -14.21 -21.32 -27.81
CA LYS A 87 -15.64 -21.50 -27.54
C LYS A 87 -16.25 -22.22 -28.74
N ILE A 88 -16.09 -23.54 -28.76
CA ILE A 88 -16.64 -24.42 -29.80
C ILE A 88 -18.16 -24.31 -29.73
N SER A 89 -18.71 -23.44 -30.57
CA SER A 89 -20.15 -23.35 -30.81
C SER A 89 -20.63 -24.64 -31.45
N THR A 90 -21.15 -25.55 -30.63
CA THR A 90 -21.77 -26.82 -31.06
C THR A 90 -23.13 -26.57 -31.73
N SER A 91 -23.09 -25.87 -32.87
CA SER A 91 -24.27 -25.55 -33.68
C SER A 91 -24.76 -26.78 -34.44
N ASN A 92 -25.58 -27.58 -33.76
CA ASN A 92 -26.25 -28.80 -34.22
C ASN A 92 -25.31 -29.99 -34.46
N GLY A 93 -25.78 -31.18 -34.10
CA GLY A 93 -25.06 -32.45 -34.28
C GLY A 93 -25.50 -33.23 -35.53
N ALA A 94 -24.68 -34.21 -35.87
CA ALA A 94 -25.00 -35.32 -36.77
C ALA A 94 -24.21 -36.56 -36.32
N ASP A 95 -24.70 -37.75 -36.64
CA ASP A 95 -23.94 -38.99 -36.43
C ASP A 95 -22.72 -39.08 -37.35
N GLY A 96 -21.63 -39.64 -36.83
CA GLY A 96 -20.74 -40.48 -37.64
C GLY A 96 -19.25 -40.10 -37.72
N VAL A 97 -18.45 -41.16 -37.85
CA VAL A 97 -17.03 -41.23 -38.24
C VAL A 97 -16.02 -40.73 -37.20
N ASP A 98 -15.26 -41.70 -36.65
CA ASP A 98 -13.99 -41.50 -35.95
C ASP A 98 -12.88 -41.07 -36.94
N ASP A 99 -13.00 -39.86 -37.50
CA ASP A 99 -12.00 -39.35 -38.46
C ASP A 99 -10.74 -38.89 -37.72
N ALA A 100 -9.58 -39.44 -38.12
CA ALA A 100 -8.33 -39.28 -37.39
C ALA A 100 -7.76 -37.85 -37.42
N ASP A 101 -8.29 -36.97 -38.29
CA ASP A 101 -7.95 -35.55 -38.32
C ASP A 101 -8.90 -34.70 -37.46
N SER A 102 -8.87 -34.94 -36.14
CA SER A 102 -9.44 -34.01 -35.17
C SER A 102 -8.89 -32.59 -35.41
N ASN A 103 -9.74 -31.69 -35.88
CA ASN A 103 -9.47 -30.27 -36.15
C ASN A 103 -8.48 -29.68 -35.12
N GLU A 104 -7.44 -28.98 -35.60
CA GLU A 104 -6.38 -28.44 -34.74
C GLU A 104 -6.93 -27.52 -33.63
N GLY A 105 -8.04 -26.81 -33.87
CA GLY A 105 -8.74 -26.04 -32.82
C GLY A 105 -9.26 -26.90 -31.67
N THR A 106 -9.68 -28.15 -31.93
CA THR A 106 -10.08 -29.13 -30.90
C THR A 106 -8.86 -29.66 -30.14
N ARG A 107 -7.74 -29.90 -30.85
CA ARG A 107 -6.47 -30.32 -30.21
C ARG A 107 -5.94 -29.22 -29.29
N GLU A 108 -5.96 -27.96 -29.73
CA GLU A 108 -5.53 -26.82 -28.94
C GLU A 108 -6.47 -26.54 -27.76
N ALA A 109 -7.79 -26.62 -27.95
CA ALA A 109 -8.76 -26.54 -26.85
C ALA A 109 -8.46 -27.55 -25.73
N ALA A 110 -8.10 -28.79 -26.09
CA ALA A 110 -7.74 -29.82 -25.12
C ALA A 110 -6.41 -29.51 -24.40
N ARG A 111 -5.39 -29.00 -25.10
CA ARG A 111 -4.12 -28.55 -24.48
C ARG A 111 -4.35 -27.41 -23.49
N VAL A 112 -5.08 -26.38 -23.90
CA VAL A 112 -5.37 -25.20 -23.09
C VAL A 112 -6.18 -25.57 -21.84
N THR A 113 -7.18 -26.45 -21.98
CA THR A 113 -7.95 -26.98 -20.85
C THR A 113 -7.09 -27.81 -19.89
N ASN A 114 -6.13 -28.58 -20.41
CA ASN A 114 -5.20 -29.35 -19.59
C ASN A 114 -4.28 -28.45 -18.76
N VAL A 115 -3.73 -27.37 -19.35
CA VAL A 115 -2.91 -26.36 -18.65
C VAL A 115 -3.72 -25.66 -17.55
N HIS A 116 -4.97 -25.30 -17.83
CA HIS A 116 -5.87 -24.67 -16.86
C HIS A 116 -6.09 -25.56 -15.63
N ALA A 117 -6.48 -26.83 -15.84
CA ALA A 117 -6.71 -27.78 -14.75
C ALA A 117 -5.42 -28.06 -13.96
N PHE A 118 -4.31 -28.33 -14.66
CA PHE A 118 -3.00 -28.54 -14.04
C PHE A 118 -2.58 -27.39 -13.13
N LEU A 119 -2.77 -26.14 -13.55
CA LEU A 119 -2.39 -24.99 -12.73
C LEU A 119 -3.23 -24.82 -11.46
N LEU A 120 -4.52 -25.16 -11.49
CA LEU A 120 -5.38 -25.16 -10.29
C LEU A 120 -4.94 -26.24 -9.31
N ASP A 121 -4.81 -27.49 -9.76
CA ASP A 121 -4.37 -28.63 -8.95
C ASP A 121 -2.96 -28.37 -8.36
N PHE A 122 -2.05 -27.82 -9.16
CA PHE A 122 -0.69 -27.49 -8.73
C PHE A 122 -0.67 -26.38 -7.68
N LEU A 123 -1.54 -25.37 -7.80
CA LEU A 123 -1.64 -24.24 -6.88
C LEU A 123 -2.23 -24.66 -5.52
N GLU A 124 -3.21 -25.57 -5.52
CA GLU A 124 -3.74 -26.17 -4.28
C GLU A 124 -2.67 -27.02 -3.58
N ALA A 125 -1.97 -27.88 -4.33
CA ALA A 125 -0.88 -28.70 -3.80
C ALA A 125 0.37 -27.89 -3.37
N ASN A 126 0.60 -26.72 -3.96
CA ASN A 126 1.78 -25.87 -3.72
C ASN A 126 1.39 -24.40 -3.47
N PRO A 127 0.81 -24.07 -2.29
CA PRO A 127 0.49 -22.69 -1.96
C PRO A 127 1.74 -21.78 -1.98
N VAL A 128 1.63 -20.63 -2.66
CA VAL A 128 2.73 -19.68 -2.94
C VAL A 128 3.18 -18.93 -1.67
N LYS A 129 3.94 -19.60 -0.81
CA LYS A 129 4.52 -19.02 0.43
C LYS A 129 5.85 -18.30 0.17
N ASP A 130 6.62 -18.79 -0.79
CA ASP A 130 7.81 -18.15 -1.36
C ASP A 130 7.70 -18.31 -2.88
N GLY A 131 7.85 -17.20 -3.62
CA GLY A 131 7.57 -17.17 -5.06
C GLY A 131 8.61 -17.94 -5.89
N ASP A 132 9.86 -17.96 -5.44
CA ASP A 132 10.93 -18.59 -6.22
C ASP A 132 10.97 -20.10 -5.93
N ALA A 133 10.78 -20.51 -4.68
CA ALA A 133 10.60 -21.94 -4.32
C ALA A 133 9.31 -22.56 -4.92
N PHE A 134 8.28 -21.77 -5.23
CA PHE A 134 7.14 -22.22 -6.02
C PHE A 134 7.52 -22.44 -7.50
N LEU A 135 8.24 -21.48 -8.10
CA LEU A 135 8.66 -21.55 -9.49
C LEU A 135 9.72 -22.63 -9.76
N GLU A 136 10.60 -22.95 -8.82
CA GLU A 136 11.51 -24.10 -8.93
C GLU A 136 10.72 -25.40 -9.14
N LYS A 137 9.68 -25.64 -8.33
CA LYS A 137 8.79 -26.79 -8.48
C LYS A 137 7.98 -26.73 -9.77
N LEU A 138 7.42 -25.58 -10.13
CA LEU A 138 6.63 -25.43 -11.35
C LEU A 138 7.50 -25.67 -12.59
N THR A 139 8.75 -25.20 -12.59
CA THR A 139 9.73 -25.45 -13.66
C THR A 139 10.12 -26.92 -13.74
N ALA A 140 10.19 -27.63 -12.60
CA ALA A 140 10.44 -29.07 -12.57
C ALA A 140 9.25 -29.91 -13.07
N ALA A 141 8.02 -29.39 -13.01
CA ALA A 141 6.81 -30.05 -13.50
C ALA A 141 6.50 -29.70 -14.97
N ASP A 142 6.47 -28.41 -15.32
CA ASP A 142 6.33 -27.89 -16.68
C ASP A 142 7.16 -26.58 -16.87
N PRO A 143 8.32 -26.65 -17.54
CA PRO A 143 9.15 -25.48 -17.82
C PRO A 143 8.46 -24.39 -18.67
N SER A 144 7.50 -24.76 -19.53
CA SER A 144 6.82 -23.84 -20.44
C SER A 144 5.77 -22.99 -19.72
N ILE A 145 4.99 -23.62 -18.83
CA ILE A 145 4.05 -22.94 -17.95
C ILE A 145 4.81 -22.06 -16.95
N ALA A 146 5.89 -22.59 -16.34
CA ALA A 146 6.73 -21.83 -15.44
C ALA A 146 7.32 -20.58 -16.09
N ARG A 147 7.76 -20.68 -17.36
CA ARG A 147 8.26 -19.53 -18.13
C ARG A 147 7.18 -18.48 -18.33
N ARG A 148 5.96 -18.88 -18.68
CA ARG A 148 4.82 -17.96 -18.85
C ARG A 148 4.49 -17.22 -17.53
N VAL A 149 4.48 -17.91 -16.39
CA VAL A 149 4.27 -17.27 -15.07
C VAL A 149 5.44 -16.32 -14.71
N MET A 150 6.68 -16.67 -15.05
CA MET A 150 7.85 -15.79 -14.86
C MET A 150 7.78 -14.50 -15.68
N ASP A 151 7.38 -14.58 -16.93
CA ASP A 151 7.23 -13.41 -17.81
C ASP A 151 6.03 -12.55 -17.37
N VAL A 152 4.89 -13.17 -17.04
CA VAL A 152 3.69 -12.46 -16.53
C VAL A 152 3.96 -11.77 -15.18
N ARG A 153 4.64 -12.40 -14.20
CA ARG A 153 4.93 -11.72 -12.91
C ARG A 153 5.85 -10.51 -13.08
N THR A 154 6.72 -10.55 -14.09
CA THR A 154 7.63 -9.44 -14.42
C THR A 154 6.90 -8.30 -15.12
N ALA A 155 6.03 -8.62 -16.09
CA ALA A 155 5.19 -7.63 -16.76
C ALA A 155 4.23 -6.95 -15.78
N TYR A 156 3.49 -7.73 -14.98
CA TYR A 156 2.51 -7.22 -14.02
C TYR A 156 3.15 -6.28 -12.99
N ALA A 157 4.27 -6.68 -12.37
CA ALA A 157 4.97 -5.87 -11.38
C ALA A 157 5.64 -4.59 -11.97
N GLY A 158 5.90 -4.57 -13.28
CA GLY A 158 6.55 -3.45 -13.97
C GLY A 158 5.62 -2.49 -14.72
N GLY A 159 4.41 -2.94 -15.10
CA GLY A 159 3.46 -2.17 -15.91
C GLY A 159 2.06 -2.00 -15.30
N ASP A 160 1.49 -3.06 -14.74
CA ASP A 160 0.08 -3.07 -14.29
C ASP A 160 -0.10 -2.75 -12.81
N PHE A 161 0.93 -3.01 -11.97
CA PHE A 161 0.83 -2.80 -10.53
C PHE A 161 1.07 -1.34 -10.13
N GLU A 162 0.02 -0.69 -9.63
CA GLU A 162 0.02 0.73 -9.27
C GLU A 162 0.76 1.01 -7.94
N TRP A 163 2.10 1.03 -8.00
CA TRP A 163 2.99 1.22 -6.84
C TRP A 163 2.67 2.44 -5.96
N ASP A 164 2.33 3.58 -6.54
CA ASP A 164 1.98 4.80 -5.78
C ASP A 164 0.61 4.68 -5.08
N ILE A 165 -0.35 3.99 -5.69
CA ILE A 165 -1.65 3.70 -5.07
C ILE A 165 -1.51 2.67 -3.96
N CYS A 166 -0.67 1.64 -4.14
CA CYS A 166 -0.27 0.72 -3.07
C CYS A 166 0.33 1.48 -1.86
N ARG A 167 1.28 2.40 -2.12
CA ARG A 167 1.87 3.26 -1.09
C ARG A 167 0.82 4.14 -0.39
N GLY A 168 -0.09 4.75 -1.15
CA GLY A 168 -1.18 5.58 -0.61
C GLY A 168 -2.13 4.78 0.29
N LEU A 169 -2.58 3.62 -0.16
CA LEU A 169 -3.45 2.71 0.59
C LEU A 169 -2.79 2.21 1.88
N VAL A 170 -1.49 1.87 1.86
CA VAL A 170 -0.76 1.47 3.06
C VAL A 170 -0.78 2.58 4.13
N MET A 171 -0.52 3.84 3.74
CA MET A 171 -0.56 4.96 4.68
C MET A 171 -1.99 5.22 5.20
N GLN A 172 -2.98 5.25 4.31
CA GLN A 172 -4.39 5.48 4.66
C GLN A 172 -4.92 4.38 5.61
N ASN A 173 -4.59 3.12 5.37
CA ASN A 173 -5.01 2.00 6.21
C ASN A 173 -4.36 2.05 7.59
N MET A 174 -3.09 2.46 7.71
CA MET A 174 -2.44 2.66 9.01
C MET A 174 -3.05 3.85 9.77
N GLU A 175 -3.28 4.99 9.12
CA GLU A 175 -3.94 6.15 9.75
C GLU A 175 -5.34 5.79 10.27
N LYS A 176 -6.15 5.11 9.44
CA LYS A 176 -7.49 4.65 9.80
C LYS A 176 -7.45 3.65 10.95
N SER A 177 -6.64 2.60 10.83
CA SER A 177 -6.55 1.54 11.85
C SER A 177 -6.09 2.09 13.21
N ASN A 178 -5.08 2.97 13.22
CA ASN A 178 -4.64 3.64 14.45
C ASN A 178 -5.75 4.48 15.08
N ALA A 179 -6.53 5.22 14.29
CA ALA A 179 -7.65 6.01 14.79
C ALA A 179 -8.83 5.16 15.31
N GLU A 180 -9.09 4.01 14.69
CA GLU A 180 -10.11 3.05 15.14
C GLU A 180 -9.69 2.33 16.44
N ILE A 181 -8.42 1.92 16.55
CA ILE A 181 -7.85 1.33 17.78
C ILE A 181 -7.88 2.33 18.94
N GLN A 182 -7.47 3.59 18.71
CA GLN A 182 -7.51 4.64 19.73
C GLN A 182 -8.94 4.94 20.18
N ARG A 183 -9.93 4.92 19.28
CA ARG A 183 -11.34 5.09 19.63
C ARG A 183 -11.84 3.93 20.48
N GLY A 184 -11.63 2.69 20.05
CA GLY A 184 -12.07 1.51 20.81
C GLY A 184 -11.45 1.41 22.21
N PHE A 185 -10.20 1.87 22.38
CA PHE A 185 -9.57 2.01 23.70
C PHE A 185 -10.28 3.03 24.59
N LEU A 186 -10.62 4.22 24.05
CA LEU A 186 -11.34 5.26 24.79
C LEU A 186 -12.77 4.83 25.13
N ASP A 187 -13.49 4.22 24.19
CA ASP A 187 -14.85 3.72 24.39
C ASP A 187 -14.87 2.65 25.50
N GLY A 188 -13.94 1.68 25.44
CA GLY A 188 -13.78 0.67 26.48
C GLY A 188 -13.40 1.24 27.86
N MET A 189 -12.58 2.29 27.90
CA MET A 189 -12.25 2.99 29.14
C MET A 189 -13.48 3.72 29.72
N MET A 190 -14.29 4.37 28.89
CA MET A 190 -15.54 5.01 29.35
C MET A 190 -16.52 3.97 29.90
N THR A 191 -16.72 2.85 29.19
CA THR A 191 -17.56 1.74 29.66
C THR A 191 -17.09 1.21 31.01
N ALA A 192 -15.78 0.97 31.17
CA ALA A 192 -15.22 0.52 32.44
C ALA A 192 -15.49 1.52 33.59
N THR A 193 -15.31 2.83 33.35
CA THR A 193 -15.60 3.86 34.36
C THR A 193 -17.10 3.96 34.70
N ALA A 194 -18.00 3.73 33.74
CA ALA A 194 -19.44 3.70 34.01
C ALA A 194 -19.80 2.49 34.89
N THR A 195 -19.33 1.29 34.54
CA THR A 195 -19.58 0.08 35.34
C THR A 195 -18.97 0.13 36.76
N ALA A 196 -17.91 0.92 36.96
CA ALA A 196 -17.35 1.17 38.28
C ALA A 196 -18.22 2.13 39.12
N ALA A 197 -18.84 3.13 38.49
CA ALA A 197 -19.74 4.08 39.17
C ALA A 197 -21.10 3.46 39.52
N GLU A 198 -21.55 2.43 38.79
CA GLU A 198 -22.74 1.62 39.12
C GLU A 198 -22.45 0.55 40.20
N GLY A 199 -21.21 0.46 40.69
CA GLY A 199 -20.69 -0.63 41.51
C GLY A 199 -20.53 -0.37 43.01
N GLU A 200 -20.93 0.78 43.55
CA GLU A 200 -20.92 1.04 45.01
C GLU A 200 -22.21 0.50 45.68
N PRO A 201 -22.15 -0.55 46.52
CA PRO A 201 -23.29 -0.93 47.35
C PRO A 201 -23.41 0.02 48.56
N GLU A 202 -24.63 0.43 48.90
CA GLU A 202 -24.89 1.09 50.18
C GLU A 202 -24.57 0.13 51.34
N ALA A 203 -23.51 0.43 52.09
CA ALA A 203 -23.18 -0.25 53.33
C ALA A 203 -24.09 0.27 54.46
N SER A 204 -25.15 -0.49 54.76
CA SER A 204 -26.02 -0.32 55.94
C SER A 204 -25.47 -1.04 57.17
#